data_AF-A0A401UA78-F1
#
_entry.id   AF-A0A401UA78-F1
#
_cell.length_a   1.000
_cell.length_b   1.000
_cell.length_c   1.000
_cell.angle_alpha   90.00
_cell.angle_beta   90.00
_cell.angle_gamma   90.00
#
_symmetry.space_group_name_H-M   'P 1'
#
loop_
_entity.id
_entity.type
_entity.pdbx_description
1 polymer ?
#
loop_
_entity_poly.entity_id
_entity_poly.type
_entity_poly.pdbx_seq_one_letter_code
_entity_poly.pdbx_strand_id
1 'polypeptide(L)'
;MFNFSCAGVDVLDDPIDLLKGNTIVFLNTESNMLALRTGESFEVEAVYFDQYGIQRDYTLIWQSEDESIATANDGKVEGKEGGSTTVVVSYLDASSALQVTVVNNAFEVASVIIETPSSISLNLLEEVQLAANVRNIDGETLPDKTIEWFTENAAIATVSSTGLVKAVANGVVEVHAKSEGVKSNSIIFTIGSSNERLGSFVPAGGYQAKGSATLSNIDGKLILKLSDDFQTSFALGTYIYLANSTSGSQVKAGGFEVAQITTNGAKTFNISDLNASITIDQYKYVIILCKPASVTFGYAEMN
;
A
#
# COMPACT_ATOMS: atom_id res chain seq x y z
N MET A 1 48.27 24.43 -1.22
CA MET A 1 47.09 24.67 -0.37
C MET A 1 45.96 23.87 -0.99
N PHE A 2 45.82 22.61 -0.58
CA PHE A 2 44.79 21.71 -1.11
C PHE A 2 43.61 21.77 -0.15
N ASN A 3 42.52 22.37 -0.60
CA ASN A 3 41.24 22.36 0.11
C ASN A 3 40.62 20.98 -0.06
N PHE A 4 40.73 20.15 0.97
CA PHE A 4 39.82 19.02 1.17
C PHE A 4 38.46 19.61 1.53
N SER A 5 37.56 19.68 0.55
CA SER A 5 36.14 19.82 0.84
C SER A 5 35.63 18.47 1.29
N CYS A 6 35.17 18.37 2.54
CA CYS A 6 34.47 17.20 3.03
C CYS A 6 33.28 16.89 2.12
N ALA A 7 33.30 15.72 1.49
CA ALA A 7 32.07 15.06 1.06
C ALA A 7 31.35 14.67 2.36
N GLY A 8 30.33 15.43 2.73
CA GLY A 8 29.40 15.02 3.77
C GLY A 8 28.69 13.77 3.27
N VAL A 9 29.00 12.63 3.88
CA VAL A 9 28.11 11.46 3.86
C VAL A 9 26.92 11.82 4.74
N ASP A 10 25.95 12.50 4.15
CA ASP A 10 24.61 12.60 4.70
C ASP A 10 23.88 11.29 4.35
N VAL A 11 24.28 10.24 5.05
CA VAL A 11 23.63 8.94 5.04
C VAL A 11 23.26 8.71 6.50
N LEU A 12 21.97 8.54 6.75
CA LEU A 12 21.31 8.24 8.03
C LEU A 12 20.80 9.47 8.81
N ASP A 13 19.79 10.14 8.28
CA ASP A 13 18.80 10.83 9.14
C ASP A 13 17.33 10.54 8.73
N ASP A 14 17.11 9.53 7.90
CA ASP A 14 15.81 8.86 7.85
C ASP A 14 15.86 7.68 8.85
N PRO A 15 15.02 7.68 9.90
CA PRO A 15 14.91 6.51 10.74
C PRO A 15 14.48 5.32 9.87
N ILE A 16 15.34 4.29 9.80
CA ILE A 16 15.02 2.98 9.24
C ILE A 16 13.95 2.34 10.15
N ASP A 17 12.72 2.83 10.07
CA ASP A 17 11.62 2.43 10.96
C ASP A 17 10.68 1.42 10.29
N LEU A 18 11.18 0.64 9.32
CA LEU A 18 10.33 -0.27 8.51
C LEU A 18 10.95 -1.62 8.11
N LEU A 19 12.05 -2.07 8.72
CA LEU A 19 12.52 -3.46 8.50
C LEU A 19 11.88 -4.41 9.51
N LYS A 20 10.62 -4.82 9.27
CA LYS A 20 10.03 -5.96 9.99
C LYS A 20 10.55 -7.27 9.38
N GLY A 21 11.38 -7.99 10.12
CA GLY A 21 11.94 -9.28 9.70
C GLY A 21 13.33 -9.16 9.06
N ASN A 22 13.90 -10.31 8.69
CA ASN A 22 15.21 -10.37 8.06
C ASN A 22 15.15 -9.71 6.66
N THR A 23 16.07 -8.80 6.34
CA THR A 23 16.07 -8.04 5.07
C THR A 23 17.46 -7.89 4.48
N ILE A 24 17.56 -7.79 3.16
CA ILE A 24 18.77 -7.41 2.42
C ILE A 24 18.55 -6.07 1.70
N VAL A 25 19.50 -5.14 1.82
CA VAL A 25 19.44 -3.80 1.22
C VAL A 25 20.67 -3.57 0.34
N PHE A 26 20.46 -3.03 -0.86
CA PHE A 26 21.53 -2.55 -1.74
C PHE A 26 21.89 -1.10 -1.38
N LEU A 27 23.17 -0.78 -1.26
CA LEU A 27 23.61 0.54 -0.74
C LEU A 27 24.04 1.53 -1.82
N ASN A 28 24.48 1.06 -2.98
CA ASN A 28 25.07 1.87 -4.04
C ASN A 28 24.33 1.78 -5.38
N THR A 29 23.04 1.46 -5.32
CA THR A 29 22.14 1.41 -6.48
C THR A 29 20.93 2.27 -6.23
N GLU A 30 20.48 3.02 -7.24
CA GLU A 30 19.26 3.82 -7.13
C GLU A 30 18.03 2.94 -7.39
N SER A 31 17.08 2.93 -6.46
CA SER A 31 15.80 2.21 -6.60
C SER A 31 15.94 0.73 -6.98
N ASN A 32 17.01 0.06 -6.50
CA ASN A 32 17.36 -1.32 -6.84
C ASN A 32 17.46 -1.58 -8.35
N MET A 33 17.96 -0.59 -9.10
CA MET A 33 18.25 -0.71 -10.53
C MET A 33 19.74 -0.46 -10.78
N LEU A 34 20.30 -1.23 -11.71
CA LEU A 34 21.66 -1.07 -12.21
C LEU A 34 21.64 -1.15 -13.73
N ALA A 35 22.28 -0.20 -14.38
CA ALA A 35 22.48 -0.23 -15.82
C ALA A 35 23.97 -0.28 -16.16
N LEU A 36 24.33 -1.12 -17.12
CA LEU A 36 25.71 -1.37 -17.55
C LEU A 36 25.79 -1.32 -19.07
N ARG A 37 26.96 -1.00 -19.60
CA ARG A 37 27.29 -1.31 -21.00
C ARG A 37 27.75 -2.75 -21.12
N THR A 38 27.59 -3.34 -22.31
CA THR A 38 28.12 -4.68 -22.60
C THR A 38 29.63 -4.75 -22.29
N GLY A 39 30.02 -5.71 -21.45
CA GLY A 39 31.39 -5.91 -20.95
C GLY A 39 31.79 -5.05 -19.75
N GLU A 40 30.92 -4.15 -19.29
CA GLU A 40 31.13 -3.37 -18.07
C GLU A 40 30.85 -4.21 -16.82
N SER A 41 31.55 -3.90 -15.73
CA SER A 41 31.28 -4.47 -14.41
C SER A 41 31.15 -3.40 -13.35
N PHE A 42 30.28 -3.65 -12.37
CA PHE A 42 30.03 -2.78 -11.24
C PHE A 42 30.02 -3.59 -9.94
N GLU A 43 30.61 -3.04 -8.89
CA GLU A 43 30.60 -3.64 -7.56
C GLU A 43 29.36 -3.17 -6.81
N VAL A 44 28.40 -4.06 -6.60
CA VAL A 44 27.17 -3.79 -5.83
C VAL A 44 27.40 -4.16 -4.38
N GLU A 45 27.15 -3.20 -3.48
CA GLU A 45 27.18 -3.45 -2.04
C GLU A 45 25.80 -3.85 -1.55
N ALA A 46 25.69 -5.04 -0.95
CA ALA A 46 24.47 -5.54 -0.34
C ALA A 46 24.73 -5.93 1.13
N VAL A 47 23.85 -5.51 2.02
CA VAL A 47 23.96 -5.75 3.47
C VAL A 47 22.72 -6.44 4.00
N TYR A 48 22.92 -7.38 4.93
CA TYR A 48 21.84 -8.08 5.61
C TYR A 48 21.55 -7.44 6.97
N PHE A 49 20.27 -7.25 7.28
CA PHE A 49 19.76 -6.85 8.59
C PHE A 49 18.93 -7.99 9.18
N ASP A 50 19.17 -8.32 10.44
CA ASP A 50 18.33 -9.27 11.18
C ASP A 50 16.96 -8.68 11.55
N GLN A 51 16.07 -9.50 12.11
CA GLN A 51 14.73 -9.09 12.54
C GLN A 51 14.68 -7.93 13.56
N TYR A 52 15.82 -7.53 14.13
CA TYR A 52 15.96 -6.39 15.04
C TYR A 52 16.53 -5.16 14.34
N GLY A 53 16.72 -5.19 13.02
CA GLY A 53 17.33 -4.11 12.24
C GLY A 53 18.83 -3.99 12.44
N ILE A 54 19.51 -5.01 12.97
CA ILE A 54 20.95 -4.98 13.19
C ILE A 54 21.66 -5.54 11.96
N GLN A 55 22.58 -4.76 11.38
CA GLN A 55 23.43 -5.22 10.28
C GLN A 55 24.29 -6.40 10.74
N ARG A 56 24.28 -7.48 9.97
CA ARG A 56 25.16 -8.63 10.17
C ARG A 56 26.02 -8.84 8.94
N ASP A 57 27.25 -9.24 9.20
CA ASP A 57 28.19 -9.62 8.17
C ASP A 57 28.02 -11.13 7.90
N TYR A 58 27.42 -11.44 6.76
CA TYR A 58 27.20 -12.78 6.28
C TYR A 58 27.53 -12.88 4.79
N THR A 59 28.02 -14.04 4.37
CA THR A 59 28.19 -14.35 2.96
C THR A 59 26.82 -14.48 2.30
N LEU A 60 26.50 -13.54 1.41
CA LEU A 60 25.25 -13.53 0.66
C LEU A 60 25.36 -14.40 -0.60
N ILE A 61 24.24 -15.00 -0.99
CA ILE A 61 24.15 -15.79 -2.21
C ILE A 61 23.64 -14.89 -3.33
N TRP A 62 24.46 -14.73 -4.37
CA TRP A 62 24.13 -13.97 -5.56
C TRP A 62 23.76 -14.91 -6.70
N GLN A 63 22.65 -14.62 -7.38
CA GLN A 63 22.19 -15.40 -8.52
C GLN A 63 21.57 -14.47 -9.56
N SER A 64 21.98 -14.60 -10.82
CA SER A 64 21.27 -13.98 -11.94
C SER A 64 20.19 -14.93 -12.47
N GLU A 65 19.01 -14.40 -12.78
CA GLU A 65 17.96 -15.17 -13.47
C GLU A 65 18.33 -15.51 -14.91
N ASP A 66 19.18 -14.67 -15.54
CA ASP A 66 19.72 -14.89 -16.88
C ASP A 66 21.20 -14.46 -16.95
N GLU A 67 22.08 -15.46 -16.80
CA GLU A 67 23.54 -15.28 -16.86
C GLU A 67 24.05 -14.93 -18.26
N SER A 68 23.25 -15.11 -19.31
CA SER A 68 23.63 -14.68 -20.67
C SER A 68 23.58 -13.16 -20.82
N ILE A 69 22.72 -12.49 -20.04
CA ILE A 69 22.59 -11.02 -20.01
C ILE A 69 23.57 -10.43 -19.01
N ALA A 70 23.57 -10.91 -17.75
CA ALA A 70 24.50 -10.43 -16.73
C ALA A 70 24.83 -11.52 -15.71
N THR A 71 26.07 -11.56 -15.25
CA THR A 71 26.52 -12.44 -14.16
C THR A 71 26.67 -11.65 -12.87
N ALA A 72 26.39 -12.26 -11.73
CA ALA A 72 26.61 -11.65 -10.42
C ALA A 72 27.32 -12.65 -9.50
N ASN A 73 28.46 -12.26 -8.94
CA ASN A 73 29.22 -13.09 -8.02
C ASN A 73 29.89 -12.22 -6.96
N ASP A 74 29.55 -12.47 -5.69
CA ASP A 74 30.14 -11.81 -4.53
C ASP A 74 30.17 -10.27 -4.65
N GLY A 75 29.02 -9.67 -4.97
CA GLY A 75 28.89 -8.22 -5.18
C GLY A 75 29.26 -7.74 -6.59
N LYS A 76 30.10 -8.46 -7.32
CA LYS A 76 30.49 -8.06 -8.67
C LYS A 76 29.45 -8.46 -9.70
N VAL A 77 28.80 -7.47 -10.32
CA VAL A 77 27.86 -7.64 -11.44
C VAL A 77 28.57 -7.28 -12.75
N GLU A 78 28.51 -8.14 -13.77
CA GLU A 78 29.12 -7.92 -15.09
C GLU A 78 28.10 -8.12 -16.19
N GLY A 79 27.95 -7.12 -17.07
CA GLY A 79 27.07 -7.16 -18.24
C GLY A 79 27.70 -7.94 -19.40
N LYS A 80 26.95 -8.89 -19.98
CA LYS A 80 27.42 -9.82 -21.01
C LYS A 80 26.78 -9.59 -22.37
N GLU A 81 25.45 -9.50 -22.43
CA GLU A 81 24.69 -9.27 -23.66
C GLU A 81 23.58 -8.25 -23.39
N GLY A 82 23.25 -7.45 -24.41
CA GLY A 82 22.19 -6.46 -24.30
C GLY A 82 20.83 -7.10 -23.94
N GLY A 83 20.18 -6.58 -22.91
CA GLY A 83 18.95 -7.15 -22.37
C GLY A 83 18.66 -6.67 -20.95
N SER A 84 17.62 -7.24 -20.32
CA SER A 84 17.30 -6.99 -18.92
C SER A 84 17.11 -8.31 -18.18
N THR A 85 17.69 -8.40 -16.99
CA THR A 85 17.63 -9.56 -16.11
C THR A 85 17.50 -9.12 -14.65
N THR A 86 17.19 -10.05 -13.76
CA THR A 86 17.13 -9.79 -12.32
C THR A 86 18.24 -10.57 -11.63
N VAL A 87 18.99 -9.86 -10.78
CA VAL A 87 19.94 -10.45 -9.85
C VAL A 87 19.27 -10.55 -8.49
N VAL A 88 19.13 -11.77 -7.98
CA VAL A 88 18.60 -12.04 -6.66
C VAL A 88 19.76 -12.26 -5.68
N VAL A 89 19.71 -11.52 -4.58
CA VAL A 89 20.62 -11.69 -3.45
C VAL A 89 19.85 -12.27 -2.29
N SER A 90 20.33 -13.36 -1.70
CA SER A 90 19.60 -14.08 -0.65
C SER A 90 20.50 -14.55 0.49
N TYR A 91 19.88 -14.66 1.66
CA TYR A 91 20.45 -15.27 2.85
C TYR A 91 19.32 -15.79 3.74
N LEU A 92 19.30 -17.10 4.00
CA LEU A 92 18.22 -17.79 4.72
C LEU A 92 16.83 -17.49 4.13
N ASP A 93 15.98 -16.80 4.89
CA ASP A 93 14.62 -16.40 4.54
C ASP A 93 14.54 -14.99 3.96
N ALA A 94 15.65 -14.24 3.95
CA ALA A 94 15.72 -12.92 3.33
C ALA A 94 16.18 -13.02 1.88
N SER A 95 15.53 -12.24 1.00
CA SER A 95 15.98 -12.03 -0.37
C SER A 95 15.69 -10.61 -0.82
N SER A 96 16.48 -10.11 -1.75
CA SER A 96 16.27 -8.83 -2.42
C SER A 96 16.62 -8.97 -3.90
N ALA A 97 15.94 -8.20 -4.74
CA ALA A 97 16.08 -8.26 -6.19
C ALA A 97 16.65 -6.94 -6.71
N LEU A 98 17.69 -7.05 -7.54
CA LEU A 98 18.31 -5.96 -8.29
C LEU A 98 17.97 -6.15 -9.75
N GLN A 99 17.33 -5.16 -10.37
CA GLN A 99 17.12 -5.18 -11.81
C GLN A 99 18.39 -4.72 -12.53
N VAL A 100 18.90 -5.54 -13.44
CA VAL A 100 20.10 -5.25 -14.23
C VAL A 100 19.70 -5.09 -15.69
N THR A 101 20.03 -3.93 -16.28
CA THR A 101 19.87 -3.68 -17.71
C THR A 101 21.24 -3.52 -18.35
N VAL A 102 21.50 -4.27 -19.40
CA VAL A 102 22.73 -4.18 -20.18
C VAL A 102 22.39 -3.57 -21.52
N VAL A 103 23.10 -2.49 -21.89
CA VAL A 103 22.90 -1.79 -23.15
C VAL A 103 24.12 -1.89 -24.06
N ASN A 104 23.90 -1.94 -25.36
CA ASN A 104 24.98 -1.94 -26.36
C ASN A 104 25.39 -0.54 -26.79
N ASN A 105 24.48 0.45 -26.67
CA ASN A 105 24.72 1.83 -27.07
C ASN A 105 23.88 2.83 -26.26
N ALA A 106 24.14 4.13 -26.44
CA ALA A 106 23.55 5.20 -25.64
C ALA A 106 22.10 5.58 -26.01
N PHE A 107 21.51 4.96 -27.03
CA PHE A 107 20.11 5.24 -27.45
C PHE A 107 19.12 4.19 -26.97
N GLU A 108 19.60 3.16 -26.28
CA GLU A 108 18.79 2.10 -25.68
C GLU A 108 18.25 2.54 -24.32
N VAL A 109 17.09 1.98 -23.96
CA VAL A 109 16.49 2.20 -22.64
C VAL A 109 17.36 1.50 -21.59
N ALA A 110 17.87 2.27 -20.63
CA ALA A 110 18.65 1.75 -19.52
C ALA A 110 17.82 1.62 -18.24
N SER A 111 16.91 2.58 -18.00
CA SER A 111 16.03 2.57 -16.84
C SER A 111 14.66 3.18 -17.14
N VAL A 112 13.66 2.69 -16.40
CA VAL A 112 12.32 3.27 -16.34
C VAL A 112 12.04 3.58 -14.88
N ILE A 113 11.73 4.83 -14.56
CA ILE A 113 11.51 5.26 -13.16
C ILE A 113 10.11 5.86 -13.07
N ILE A 114 9.24 5.22 -12.27
CA ILE A 114 7.97 5.81 -11.85
C ILE A 114 8.26 6.86 -10.78
N GLU A 115 7.80 8.08 -11.01
CA GLU A 115 7.91 9.18 -10.06
C GLU A 115 7.03 8.93 -8.83
N THR A 116 7.46 9.45 -7.68
CA THR A 116 6.67 9.38 -6.44
C THR A 116 5.31 10.06 -6.64
N PRO A 117 4.18 9.33 -6.49
CA PRO A 117 2.86 9.91 -6.69
C PRO A 117 2.44 10.82 -5.53
N SER A 118 1.35 11.56 -5.73
CA SER A 118 0.78 12.44 -4.69
C SER A 118 0.22 11.68 -3.48
N SER A 119 -0.16 10.42 -3.66
CA SER A 119 -0.58 9.52 -2.59
C SER A 119 -0.34 8.07 -2.99
N ILE A 120 -0.01 7.24 -2.01
CA ILE A 120 0.05 5.77 -2.12
C ILE A 120 -1.03 5.08 -1.28
N SER A 121 -1.80 5.86 -0.52
CA SER A 121 -2.95 5.39 0.26
C SER A 121 -4.22 5.95 -0.36
N LEU A 122 -5.08 5.08 -0.87
CA LEU A 122 -6.28 5.47 -1.61
C LEU A 122 -7.53 4.92 -0.94
N ASN A 123 -8.61 5.70 -0.96
CA ASN A 123 -9.95 5.19 -0.70
C ASN A 123 -10.50 4.49 -1.94
N LEU A 124 -11.54 3.68 -1.77
CA LEU A 124 -12.24 3.06 -2.90
C LEU A 124 -12.71 4.11 -3.90
N LEU A 125 -12.56 3.78 -5.20
CA LEU A 125 -12.89 4.64 -6.34
C LEU A 125 -12.03 5.90 -6.51
N GLU A 126 -11.09 6.17 -5.59
CA GLU A 126 -10.11 7.22 -5.81
C GLU A 126 -9.16 6.87 -6.96
N GLU A 127 -8.68 7.92 -7.60
CA GLU A 127 -7.80 7.84 -8.76
C GLU A 127 -6.55 8.68 -8.50
N VAL A 128 -5.40 8.17 -8.97
CA VAL A 128 -4.12 8.86 -8.89
C VAL A 128 -3.37 8.69 -10.19
N GLN A 129 -2.82 9.79 -10.69
CA GLN A 129 -2.06 9.81 -11.93
C GLN A 129 -0.60 9.50 -11.63
N LEU A 130 -0.06 8.45 -12.26
CA LEU A 130 1.37 8.17 -12.26
C LEU A 130 2.06 8.85 -13.44
N ALA A 131 3.33 9.17 -13.26
CA ALA A 131 4.24 9.58 -14.32
C ALA A 131 5.50 8.73 -14.24
N ALA A 132 6.11 8.44 -15.38
CA ALA A 132 7.36 7.71 -15.44
C ALA A 132 8.31 8.32 -16.47
N ASN A 133 9.60 8.27 -16.17
CA ASN A 133 10.67 8.74 -17.03
C ASN A 133 11.46 7.54 -17.57
N VAL A 134 11.69 7.53 -18.88
CA VAL A 134 12.55 6.56 -19.55
C VAL A 134 13.90 7.24 -19.81
N ARG A 135 15.00 6.62 -19.40
CA ARG A 135 16.34 7.20 -19.53
C ARG A 135 17.32 6.24 -20.20
N ASN A 136 18.32 6.80 -20.89
CA ASN A 136 19.48 6.05 -21.36
C ASN A 136 20.53 5.91 -20.25
N ILE A 137 21.61 5.19 -20.57
CA ILE A 137 22.73 4.91 -19.64
C ILE A 137 23.46 6.18 -19.17
N ASP A 138 23.40 7.25 -19.96
CA ASP A 138 24.04 8.53 -19.65
C ASP A 138 23.09 9.45 -18.82
N GLY A 139 21.89 8.97 -18.45
CA GLY A 139 20.91 9.67 -17.63
C GLY A 139 19.99 10.63 -18.40
N GLU A 140 20.10 10.68 -19.73
CA GLU A 140 19.28 11.52 -20.59
C GLU A 140 17.88 10.92 -20.77
N THR A 141 16.85 11.77 -20.80
CA THR A 141 15.46 11.31 -21.01
C THR A 141 15.22 10.96 -22.48
N LEU A 142 14.50 9.85 -22.71
CA LEU A 142 14.10 9.35 -24.02
C LEU A 142 12.59 9.55 -24.22
N PRO A 143 12.13 10.75 -24.66
CA PRO A 143 10.70 11.10 -24.66
C PRO A 143 9.86 10.34 -25.68
N ASP A 144 10.48 9.78 -26.73
CA ASP A 144 9.77 9.06 -27.80
C ASP A 144 9.49 7.58 -27.46
N LYS A 145 9.88 7.13 -26.26
CA LYS A 145 9.70 5.74 -25.83
C LYS A 145 8.29 5.53 -25.26
N THR A 146 7.66 4.43 -25.68
CA THR A 146 6.33 4.05 -25.18
C THR A 146 6.45 3.42 -23.79
N ILE A 147 5.53 3.79 -22.90
CA ILE A 147 5.44 3.25 -21.54
C ILE A 147 4.21 2.35 -21.44
N GLU A 148 4.42 1.10 -21.05
CA GLU A 148 3.39 0.11 -20.77
C GLU A 148 3.17 0.02 -19.26
N TRP A 149 1.95 0.29 -18.80
CA TRP A 149 1.58 0.21 -17.39
C TRP A 149 0.89 -1.10 -17.08
N PHE A 150 1.16 -1.66 -15.90
CA PHE A 150 0.48 -2.86 -15.41
C PHE A 150 0.38 -2.88 -13.89
N THR A 151 -0.56 -3.68 -13.40
CA THR A 151 -0.88 -3.91 -11.99
C THR A 151 -0.74 -5.39 -11.71
N GLU A 152 -0.18 -5.76 -10.57
CA GLU A 152 -0.09 -7.17 -10.16
C GLU A 152 -1.46 -7.75 -9.80
N ASN A 153 -2.45 -6.90 -9.49
CA ASN A 153 -3.82 -7.35 -9.22
C ASN A 153 -4.89 -6.31 -9.61
N ALA A 154 -5.45 -6.48 -10.80
CA ALA A 154 -6.53 -5.64 -11.32
C ALA A 154 -7.85 -5.70 -10.51
N ALA A 155 -8.03 -6.72 -9.64
CA ALA A 155 -9.18 -6.76 -8.74
C ALA A 155 -9.05 -5.80 -7.54
N ILE A 156 -7.82 -5.37 -7.21
CA ILE A 156 -7.54 -4.41 -6.12
C ILE A 156 -7.40 -3.00 -6.71
N ALA A 157 -6.58 -2.82 -7.75
CA ALA A 157 -6.47 -1.55 -8.48
C ALA A 157 -6.22 -1.78 -9.97
N THR A 158 -6.88 -1.00 -10.82
CA THR A 158 -6.60 -0.96 -12.26
C THR A 158 -5.67 0.20 -12.60
N VAL A 159 -4.85 0.04 -13.64
CA VAL A 159 -4.06 1.13 -14.22
C VAL A 159 -4.36 1.25 -15.72
N SER A 160 -4.58 2.46 -16.21
CA SER A 160 -4.82 2.73 -17.64
C SER A 160 -3.52 2.84 -18.44
N SER A 161 -3.63 2.89 -19.78
CA SER A 161 -2.47 3.06 -20.66
C SER A 161 -1.74 4.40 -20.48
N THR A 162 -2.36 5.40 -19.84
CA THR A 162 -1.72 6.68 -19.52
C THR A 162 -1.22 6.76 -18.08
N GLY A 163 -1.25 5.66 -17.32
CA GLY A 163 -0.78 5.63 -15.92
C GLY A 163 -1.80 6.12 -14.89
N LEU A 164 -3.08 6.31 -15.25
CA LEU A 164 -4.12 6.60 -14.27
C LEU A 164 -4.48 5.33 -13.50
N VAL A 165 -4.14 5.29 -12.22
CA VAL A 165 -4.49 4.21 -11.28
C VAL A 165 -5.85 4.50 -10.66
N LYS A 166 -6.69 3.48 -10.54
CA LYS A 166 -8.00 3.54 -9.89
C LYS A 166 -8.16 2.43 -8.86
N ALA A 167 -8.54 2.80 -7.65
CA ALA A 167 -8.84 1.87 -6.57
C ALA A 167 -10.16 1.12 -6.83
N VAL A 168 -10.12 -0.22 -6.79
CA VAL A 168 -11.25 -1.10 -7.09
C VAL A 168 -11.74 -1.84 -5.83
N ALA A 169 -10.83 -2.38 -5.04
CA ALA A 169 -11.13 -3.12 -3.82
C ALA A 169 -10.05 -2.90 -2.75
N ASN A 170 -10.40 -3.16 -1.49
CA ASN A 170 -9.46 -3.05 -0.39
C ASN A 170 -8.31 -4.06 -0.54
N GLY A 171 -7.11 -3.64 -0.16
CA GLY A 171 -5.92 -4.49 -0.21
C GLY A 171 -4.67 -3.70 -0.51
N VAL A 172 -3.56 -4.42 -0.69
CA VAL A 172 -2.28 -3.87 -1.12
C VAL A 172 -1.98 -4.41 -2.50
N VAL A 173 -1.54 -3.55 -3.42
CA VAL A 173 -1.20 -3.94 -4.79
C VAL A 173 -0.03 -3.14 -5.31
N GLU A 174 0.81 -3.79 -6.10
CA GLU A 174 1.91 -3.15 -6.81
C GLU A 174 1.52 -2.75 -8.22
N VAL A 175 1.92 -1.54 -8.60
CA VAL A 175 1.81 -1.00 -9.96
C VAL A 175 3.20 -0.76 -10.50
N HIS A 176 3.38 -1.16 -11.76
CA HIS A 176 4.65 -1.14 -12.48
C HIS A 176 4.48 -0.49 -13.85
N ALA A 177 5.61 -0.09 -14.43
CA ALA A 177 5.73 0.37 -15.80
C ALA A 177 6.82 -0.44 -16.52
N LYS A 178 6.80 -0.43 -17.85
CA LYS A 178 7.80 -1.07 -18.70
C LYS A 178 8.02 -0.29 -19.98
N SER A 179 9.24 -0.27 -20.48
CA SER A 179 9.56 0.23 -21.83
C SER A 179 10.61 -0.66 -22.49
N GLU A 180 10.34 -1.14 -23.70
CA GLU A 180 11.26 -1.98 -24.51
C GLU A 180 11.88 -3.19 -23.77
N GLY A 181 11.16 -3.79 -22.83
CA GLY A 181 11.71 -4.91 -22.05
C GLY A 181 12.14 -4.54 -20.63
N VAL A 182 12.49 -3.27 -20.39
CA VAL A 182 12.98 -2.76 -19.10
C VAL A 182 11.81 -2.41 -18.21
N LYS A 183 11.63 -3.16 -17.11
CA LYS A 183 10.66 -2.89 -16.04
C LYS A 183 11.11 -1.68 -15.19
N SER A 184 10.18 -1.03 -14.50
CA SER A 184 10.47 0.06 -13.57
C SER A 184 10.61 -0.39 -12.12
N ASN A 185 10.92 0.55 -11.22
CA ASN A 185 10.57 0.42 -9.81
C ASN A 185 9.05 0.19 -9.63
N SER A 186 8.68 -0.39 -8.49
CA SER A 186 7.29 -0.64 -8.10
C SER A 186 6.73 0.52 -7.27
N ILE A 187 5.46 0.87 -7.48
CA ILE A 187 4.69 1.68 -6.54
C ILE A 187 3.70 0.77 -5.81
N ILE A 188 3.82 0.70 -4.48
CA ILE A 188 2.92 -0.07 -3.63
C ILE A 188 1.75 0.81 -3.21
N PHE A 189 0.54 0.47 -3.64
CA PHE A 189 -0.70 1.12 -3.20
C PHE A 189 -1.36 0.34 -2.07
N THR A 190 -1.84 1.08 -1.07
CA THR A 190 -2.69 0.56 -0.01
C THR A 190 -4.10 1.14 -0.17
N ILE A 191 -5.10 0.28 -0.37
CA ILE A 191 -6.48 0.67 -0.65
C ILE A 191 -7.39 0.26 0.50
N GLY A 192 -8.24 1.18 0.96
CA GLY A 192 -9.30 0.89 1.94
C GLY A 192 -8.79 0.27 3.24
N SER A 193 -7.59 0.68 3.66
CA SER A 193 -6.91 0.14 4.84
C SER A 193 -6.90 1.14 6.00
N SER A 194 -8.04 1.75 6.32
CA SER A 194 -8.24 2.19 7.69
C SER A 194 -8.60 0.93 8.50
N ASN A 195 -7.66 0.44 9.32
CA ASN A 195 -7.95 -0.64 10.29
C ASN A 195 -8.96 -0.19 11.35
N GLU A 196 -9.29 1.09 11.36
CA GLU A 196 -10.23 1.72 12.26
C GLU A 196 -10.91 2.89 11.56
N ARG A 197 -12.24 2.93 11.61
CA ARG A 197 -13.06 4.07 11.23
C ARG A 197 -13.75 4.60 12.46
N LEU A 198 -13.81 5.91 12.61
CA LEU A 198 -14.39 6.58 13.78
C LEU A 198 -15.53 7.51 13.35
N GLY A 199 -16.61 7.51 14.13
CA GLY A 199 -17.72 8.44 13.94
C GLY A 199 -18.26 8.94 15.26
N SER A 200 -18.58 10.23 15.34
CA SER A 200 -19.28 10.80 16.50
C SER A 200 -20.78 10.80 16.25
N PHE A 201 -21.58 10.39 17.23
CA PHE A 201 -23.04 10.38 17.09
C PHE A 201 -23.62 11.78 17.04
N VAL A 202 -24.49 11.98 16.06
CA VAL A 202 -25.33 13.17 15.90
C VAL A 202 -26.78 12.77 16.22
N PRO A 203 -27.50 13.48 17.10
CA PRO A 203 -28.90 13.23 17.40
C PRO A 203 -29.79 13.54 16.19
N ALA A 204 -30.88 12.79 16.04
CA ALA A 204 -31.84 12.95 14.95
C ALA A 204 -33.29 12.79 15.43
N GLY A 205 -34.24 13.39 14.71
CA GLY A 205 -35.67 13.21 14.99
C GLY A 205 -36.15 13.74 16.35
N GLY A 206 -35.38 14.60 17.01
CA GLY A 206 -35.66 15.07 18.38
C GLY A 206 -35.26 14.08 19.48
N TYR A 207 -34.57 13.01 19.15
CA TYR A 207 -34.08 12.00 20.08
C TYR A 207 -32.61 12.22 20.44
N GLN A 208 -32.17 11.67 21.56
CA GLN A 208 -30.77 11.71 21.95
C GLN A 208 -29.97 10.62 21.25
N ALA A 209 -28.77 10.98 20.82
CA ALA A 209 -27.66 10.10 20.50
C ALA A 209 -26.36 10.91 20.70
N LYS A 210 -25.42 10.39 21.50
CA LYS A 210 -24.09 11.00 21.72
C LYS A 210 -23.06 9.92 22.02
N GLY A 211 -21.79 10.32 22.11
CA GLY A 211 -20.63 9.44 22.18
C GLY A 211 -20.07 9.18 20.78
N SER A 212 -19.25 8.14 20.64
CA SER A 212 -18.67 7.73 19.36
C SER A 212 -18.88 6.25 19.08
N ALA A 213 -18.74 5.91 17.80
CA ALA A 213 -18.67 4.55 17.29
C ALA A 213 -17.32 4.36 16.59
N THR A 214 -16.77 3.16 16.74
CA THR A 214 -15.52 2.74 16.12
C THR A 214 -15.78 1.42 15.41
N LEU A 215 -15.47 1.35 14.11
CA LEU A 215 -15.37 0.08 13.38
C LEU A 215 -13.90 -0.24 13.23
N SER A 216 -13.43 -1.41 13.67
CA SER A 216 -12.03 -1.80 13.50
C SER A 216 -11.85 -3.26 13.12
N ASN A 217 -10.82 -3.54 12.32
CA ASN A 217 -10.38 -4.89 12.02
C ASN A 217 -9.39 -5.36 13.10
N ILE A 218 -9.80 -6.31 13.92
CA ILE A 218 -8.99 -6.89 15.00
C ILE A 218 -8.90 -8.39 14.76
N ASP A 219 -7.69 -8.93 14.61
CA ASP A 219 -7.43 -10.35 14.34
C ASP A 219 -8.25 -10.92 13.16
N GLY A 220 -8.38 -10.12 12.09
CA GLY A 220 -9.14 -10.49 10.88
C GLY A 220 -10.67 -10.40 11.03
N LYS A 221 -11.18 -9.87 12.15
CA LYS A 221 -12.61 -9.68 12.42
C LYS A 221 -12.98 -8.21 12.48
N LEU A 222 -14.12 -7.84 11.91
CA LEU A 222 -14.70 -6.51 11.99
C LEU A 222 -15.45 -6.35 13.32
N ILE A 223 -14.99 -5.41 14.15
CA ILE A 223 -15.53 -5.11 15.47
C ILE A 223 -16.14 -3.71 15.48
N LEU A 224 -17.41 -3.59 15.88
CA LEU A 224 -18.06 -2.32 16.19
C LEU A 224 -17.98 -2.08 17.70
N LYS A 225 -17.39 -0.96 18.12
CA LYS A 225 -17.40 -0.48 19.50
C LYS A 225 -18.18 0.83 19.61
N LEU A 226 -18.98 0.97 20.65
CA LEU A 226 -19.54 2.24 21.10
C LEU A 226 -18.77 2.71 22.34
N SER A 227 -18.50 4.00 22.44
CA SER A 227 -17.74 4.60 23.54
C SER A 227 -18.43 4.46 24.89
N ASP A 228 -17.65 4.59 25.98
CA ASP A 228 -18.14 4.51 27.36
C ASP A 228 -19.21 5.57 27.67
N ASP A 229 -19.13 6.74 27.02
CA ASP A 229 -20.07 7.85 27.18
C ASP A 229 -21.28 7.78 26.23
N PHE A 230 -21.43 6.69 25.47
CA PHE A 230 -22.56 6.48 24.57
C PHE A 230 -23.90 6.60 25.30
N GLN A 231 -24.77 7.49 24.81
CA GLN A 231 -26.14 7.61 25.32
C GLN A 231 -27.13 7.81 24.18
N THR A 232 -28.31 7.22 24.30
CA THR A 232 -29.40 7.41 23.34
C THR A 232 -30.79 7.39 24.00
N SER A 233 -31.78 7.91 23.30
CA SER A 233 -33.18 7.66 23.65
C SER A 233 -33.54 6.18 23.43
N PHE A 234 -34.41 5.63 24.28
CA PHE A 234 -34.90 4.26 24.12
C PHE A 234 -36.40 4.23 23.81
N ALA A 235 -36.78 3.29 22.96
CA ALA A 235 -38.14 2.88 22.71
C ALA A 235 -38.19 1.34 22.66
N LEU A 236 -39.39 0.77 22.69
CA LEU A 236 -39.55 -0.67 22.43
C LEU A 236 -39.08 -0.94 20.99
N GLY A 237 -37.94 -1.64 20.86
CA GLY A 237 -37.32 -1.94 19.58
C GLY A 237 -36.30 -0.90 19.08
N THR A 238 -35.46 -0.36 19.96
CA THR A 238 -34.25 0.40 19.57
C THR A 238 -33.11 -0.55 19.19
N TYR A 239 -32.60 -0.41 17.97
CA TYR A 239 -31.56 -1.26 17.38
C TYR A 239 -30.40 -0.43 16.83
N ILE A 240 -29.23 -1.07 16.76
CA ILE A 240 -28.07 -0.57 16.01
C ILE A 240 -28.10 -1.16 14.61
N TYR A 241 -27.84 -0.34 13.60
CA TYR A 241 -27.64 -0.76 12.22
C TYR A 241 -26.33 -0.22 11.66
N LEU A 242 -25.78 -0.93 10.68
CA LEU A 242 -24.85 -0.37 9.70
C LEU A 242 -25.63 -0.03 8.42
N ALA A 243 -25.49 1.18 7.87
CA ALA A 243 -26.27 1.61 6.71
C ALA A 243 -25.57 2.68 5.85
N ASN A 244 -26.05 2.87 4.62
CA ASN A 244 -25.61 3.92 3.69
C ASN A 244 -26.62 5.08 3.57
N SER A 245 -27.60 5.14 4.48
CA SER A 245 -28.58 6.21 4.60
C SER A 245 -28.90 6.46 6.06
N THR A 246 -29.31 7.69 6.39
CA THR A 246 -29.83 8.05 7.72
C THR A 246 -31.37 8.06 7.76
N SER A 247 -32.04 7.84 6.62
CA SER A 247 -33.51 7.73 6.55
C SER A 247 -33.97 6.40 7.15
N GLY A 248 -34.76 6.45 8.22
CA GLY A 248 -35.12 5.24 8.95
C GLY A 248 -35.86 4.18 8.14
N SER A 249 -36.66 4.58 7.13
CA SER A 249 -37.28 3.65 6.18
C SER A 249 -36.26 2.94 5.28
N GLN A 250 -35.22 3.66 4.81
CA GLN A 250 -34.15 3.09 3.98
C GLN A 250 -33.22 2.20 4.82
N VAL A 251 -32.89 2.63 6.05
CA VAL A 251 -32.12 1.82 7.01
C VAL A 251 -32.82 0.50 7.30
N LYS A 252 -34.13 0.53 7.55
CA LYS A 252 -34.91 -0.70 7.81
C LYS A 252 -34.99 -1.63 6.61
N ALA A 253 -34.98 -1.09 5.39
CA ALA A 253 -35.11 -1.86 4.15
C ALA A 253 -33.78 -2.47 3.66
N GLY A 254 -32.67 -1.76 3.83
CA GLY A 254 -31.37 -2.15 3.24
C GLY A 254 -30.16 -2.01 4.16
N GLY A 255 -30.35 -1.61 5.42
CA GLY A 255 -29.29 -1.61 6.43
C GLY A 255 -29.07 -2.99 7.05
N PHE A 256 -27.88 -3.21 7.56
CA PHE A 256 -27.54 -4.41 8.31
C PHE A 256 -27.87 -4.23 9.79
N GLU A 257 -28.81 -5.02 10.31
CA GLU A 257 -29.19 -5.03 11.72
C GLU A 257 -28.09 -5.70 12.56
N VAL A 258 -27.50 -4.95 13.50
CA VAL A 258 -26.44 -5.46 14.36
C VAL A 258 -27.03 -6.11 15.61
N ALA A 259 -27.75 -5.33 16.42
CA ALA A 259 -28.33 -5.81 17.68
C ALA A 259 -29.38 -4.84 18.24
N GLN A 260 -30.30 -5.37 19.05
CA GLN A 260 -31.16 -4.54 19.90
C GLN A 260 -30.35 -3.99 21.08
N ILE A 261 -30.61 -2.73 21.46
CA ILE A 261 -30.03 -2.11 22.65
C ILE A 261 -31.10 -1.59 23.61
N THR A 262 -30.85 -1.75 24.91
CA THR A 262 -31.77 -1.35 25.99
C THR A 262 -31.09 -0.53 27.09
N THR A 263 -29.78 -0.32 27.00
CA THR A 263 -28.97 0.41 27.99
C THR A 263 -27.94 1.32 27.31
N ASN A 264 -27.58 2.42 27.98
CA ASN A 264 -26.47 3.29 27.60
C ASN A 264 -25.10 2.64 27.90
N GLY A 265 -24.02 3.36 27.59
CA GLY A 265 -22.64 2.98 27.86
C GLY A 265 -22.01 2.11 26.79
N ALA A 266 -20.76 1.72 27.05
CA ALA A 266 -19.92 0.96 26.13
C ALA A 266 -20.58 -0.32 25.63
N LYS A 267 -20.41 -0.61 24.34
CA LYS A 267 -20.85 -1.87 23.72
C LYS A 267 -19.86 -2.31 22.68
N THR A 268 -19.68 -3.62 22.55
CA THR A 268 -18.82 -4.22 21.53
C THR A 268 -19.61 -5.30 20.80
N PHE A 269 -19.58 -5.25 19.47
CA PHE A 269 -20.23 -6.21 18.59
C PHE A 269 -19.21 -6.74 17.59
N ASN A 270 -19.14 -8.06 17.46
CA ASN A 270 -18.36 -8.68 16.41
C ASN A 270 -19.24 -8.82 15.16
N ILE A 271 -19.02 -7.96 14.18
CA ILE A 271 -19.82 -7.92 12.95
C ILE A 271 -19.52 -9.12 12.08
N SER A 272 -18.27 -9.60 12.05
CA SER A 272 -17.89 -10.78 11.26
C SER A 272 -18.56 -12.07 11.74
N ASP A 273 -18.87 -12.20 13.03
CA ASP A 273 -19.64 -13.35 13.54
C ASP A 273 -21.12 -13.29 13.11
N LEU A 274 -21.65 -12.08 12.84
CA LEU A 274 -23.01 -11.90 12.33
C LEU A 274 -23.08 -12.03 10.79
N ASN A 275 -22.08 -11.50 10.08
CA ASN A 275 -21.92 -11.64 8.64
C ASN A 275 -20.47 -11.38 8.21
N ALA A 276 -19.75 -12.46 7.89
CA ALA A 276 -18.33 -12.41 7.51
C ALA A 276 -18.05 -11.71 6.16
N SER A 277 -19.07 -11.48 5.33
CA SER A 277 -18.91 -10.76 4.06
C SER A 277 -18.90 -9.24 4.23
N ILE A 278 -19.22 -8.73 5.42
CA ILE A 278 -19.22 -7.29 5.68
C ILE A 278 -17.80 -6.79 5.91
N THR A 279 -17.37 -5.84 5.09
CA THR A 279 -16.08 -5.17 5.22
C THR A 279 -16.22 -3.84 5.94
N ILE A 280 -15.10 -3.34 6.48
CA ILE A 280 -15.05 -2.10 7.27
C ILE A 280 -15.59 -0.88 6.52
N ASP A 281 -15.48 -0.85 5.19
CA ASP A 281 -15.89 0.28 4.32
C ASP A 281 -17.28 0.15 3.71
N GLN A 282 -17.95 -1.00 3.87
CA GLN A 282 -19.22 -1.26 3.18
C GLN A 282 -20.35 -0.30 3.57
N TYR A 283 -20.33 0.19 4.80
CA TYR A 283 -21.37 1.06 5.34
C TYR A 283 -20.81 2.40 5.78
N LYS A 284 -21.51 3.47 5.41
CA LYS A 284 -21.15 4.84 5.72
C LYS A 284 -21.50 5.24 7.16
N TYR A 285 -22.54 4.66 7.74
CA TYR A 285 -23.08 5.08 9.03
C TYR A 285 -23.28 3.93 10.01
N VAL A 286 -23.08 4.22 11.29
CA VAL A 286 -23.68 3.47 12.40
C VAL A 286 -24.95 4.21 12.83
N ILE A 287 -26.10 3.54 12.80
CA ILE A 287 -27.43 4.14 13.03
C ILE A 287 -28.04 3.59 14.31
N ILE A 288 -28.63 4.47 15.13
CA ILE A 288 -29.57 4.09 16.18
C ILE A 288 -31.00 4.27 15.65
N LEU A 289 -31.74 3.17 15.53
CA LEU A 289 -33.07 3.15 14.90
C LEU A 289 -34.13 2.58 15.85
N CYS A 290 -35.27 3.26 15.95
CA CYS A 290 -36.50 2.64 16.43
C CYS A 290 -37.12 1.84 15.29
N LYS A 291 -36.91 0.52 15.28
CA LYS A 291 -37.31 -0.39 14.20
C LYS A 291 -38.83 -0.42 13.94
N PRO A 292 -39.71 -0.44 14.96
CA PRO A 292 -41.16 -0.43 14.71
C PRO A 292 -41.61 0.86 14.01
N ALA A 293 -41.10 2.01 14.44
CA ALA A 293 -41.47 3.32 13.91
C ALA A 293 -40.70 3.71 12.63
N SER A 294 -39.60 3.03 12.31
CA SER A 294 -38.67 3.39 11.23
C SER A 294 -38.12 4.82 11.41
N VAL A 295 -37.82 5.20 12.65
CA VAL A 295 -37.32 6.53 13.02
C VAL A 295 -35.89 6.43 13.50
N THR A 296 -35.00 7.21 12.90
CA THR A 296 -33.60 7.33 13.30
C THR A 296 -33.49 8.24 14.50
N PHE A 297 -32.94 7.73 15.60
CA PHE A 297 -32.68 8.48 16.83
C PHE A 297 -31.34 9.21 16.78
N GLY A 298 -30.40 8.69 16.01
CA GLY A 298 -29.14 9.34 15.70
C GLY A 298 -28.25 8.47 14.83
N TYR A 299 -27.16 9.05 14.36
CA TYR A 299 -26.22 8.38 13.47
C TYR A 299 -24.80 8.88 13.70
N ALA A 300 -23.82 8.02 13.47
CA ALA A 300 -22.40 8.37 13.39
C ALA A 300 -21.92 8.11 11.96
N GLU A 301 -21.38 9.13 11.29
CA GLU A 301 -20.72 8.99 9.98
C GLU A 301 -19.31 8.47 10.21
N MET A 302 -18.97 7.35 9.59
CA MET A 302 -17.71 6.64 9.82
C MET A 302 -16.65 7.19 8.85
N ASN A 303 -15.58 7.76 9.39
CA ASN A 303 -14.42 8.28 8.64
C ASN A 303 -13.18 7.46 8.92
#